data_AF-A0A962WXU5-F1
#
_entry.id   AF-A0A962WXU5-F1
#
_cell.length_a   1.000
_cell.length_b   1.000
_cell.length_c   1.000
_cell.angle_alpha   90.00
_cell.angle_beta   90.00
_cell.angle_gamma   90.00
#
_symmetry.space_group_name_H-M   'P 1'
#
loop_
_entity.id
_entity.type
_entity.pdbx_description
1 polymer ?
#
loop_
_entity_poly.entity_id
_entity_poly.type
_entity_poly.pdbx_seq_one_letter_code
_entity_poly.pdbx_strand_id
1 'polypeptide(L)'
;MSKEILLVVDAVSNEKGVDEEIIFGALEAALASATRKKYAMDIDVRVVIDRETGDYKTHRRWEVLEDDAEQEFPLRQMGLSAAGEDNPGVQVGDYVEEEIESVEFGRIAAQAAKQVIVQKVRE
;
A
#
# COMPACT_ATOMS: atom_id res chain seq x y z
N MET A 1 15.56 6.27 -9.27
CA MET A 1 14.85 5.17 -9.98
C MET A 1 13.32 5.37 -9.99
N SER A 2 12.82 6.49 -9.47
CA SER A 2 11.39 6.77 -9.27
C SER A 2 10.62 7.08 -10.57
N LYS A 3 11.33 7.59 -11.59
CA LYS A 3 10.74 7.91 -12.91
C LYS A 3 10.27 6.70 -13.71
N GLU A 4 10.69 5.48 -13.35
CA GLU A 4 10.26 4.26 -14.04
C GLU A 4 8.78 3.97 -13.82
N ILE A 5 8.23 4.33 -12.65
CA ILE A 5 6.80 4.19 -12.36
C ILE A 5 5.98 5.06 -13.29
N LEU A 6 6.34 6.35 -13.40
CA LEU A 6 5.63 7.32 -14.22
C LEU A 6 5.62 6.89 -15.70
N LEU A 7 6.76 6.42 -16.22
CA LEU A 7 6.84 5.91 -17.59
C LEU A 7 5.92 4.70 -17.84
N VAL A 8 5.78 3.81 -16.86
CA VAL A 8 4.88 2.66 -16.98
C VAL A 8 3.43 3.12 -16.93
N VAL A 9 3.08 4.06 -16.05
CA VAL A 9 1.73 4.61 -15.96
C VAL A 9 1.35 5.29 -17.28
N ASP A 10 2.19 6.19 -17.79
CA ASP A 10 1.99 6.89 -19.07
C ASP A 10 1.81 5.91 -20.24
N ALA A 11 2.66 4.89 -20.34
CA ALA A 11 2.60 3.91 -21.42
C ALA A 11 1.29 3.10 -21.38
N VAL A 12 0.88 2.69 -20.18
CA VAL A 12 -0.32 1.87 -19.98
C VAL A 12 -1.59 2.70 -20.18
N SER A 13 -1.60 3.93 -19.67
CA SER A 13 -2.72 4.85 -19.86
C SER A 13 -2.95 5.12 -21.34
N ASN A 14 -1.88 5.43 -22.09
CA ASN A 14 -1.97 5.68 -23.53
C ASN A 14 -2.34 4.44 -24.35
N GLU A 15 -1.85 3.24 -23.98
CA GLU A 15 -2.13 2.02 -24.76
C GLU A 15 -3.54 1.47 -24.51
N LYS A 16 -4.04 1.56 -23.27
CA LYS A 16 -5.32 0.95 -22.86
C LYS A 16 -6.45 1.95 -22.64
N GLY A 17 -6.17 3.26 -22.68
CA GLY A 17 -7.16 4.30 -22.38
C GLY A 17 -7.66 4.26 -20.94
N VAL A 18 -6.82 3.79 -20.01
CA VAL A 18 -7.16 3.66 -18.58
C VAL A 18 -6.69 4.90 -17.84
N ASP A 19 -7.52 5.38 -16.92
CA ASP A 19 -7.19 6.52 -16.08
C ASP A 19 -5.94 6.24 -15.23
N GLU A 20 -5.02 7.19 -15.19
CA GLU A 20 -3.78 7.10 -14.43
C GLU A 20 -4.05 6.80 -12.96
N GLU A 21 -5.14 7.32 -12.38
CA GLU A 21 -5.53 7.07 -10.99
C GLU A 21 -5.77 5.58 -10.72
N ILE A 22 -6.40 4.88 -11.66
CA ILE A 22 -6.67 3.44 -11.56
C ILE A 22 -5.36 2.67 -11.60
N ILE A 23 -4.43 3.10 -12.46
CA ILE A 23 -3.12 2.46 -12.61
C ILE A 23 -2.29 2.65 -11.33
N PHE A 24 -2.21 3.88 -10.80
CA PHE A 24 -1.53 4.17 -9.54
C PHE A 24 -2.08 3.33 -8.39
N GLY A 25 -3.41 3.34 -8.17
CA GLY A 25 -4.00 2.57 -7.07
C GLY A 25 -3.74 1.06 -7.19
N ALA A 26 -3.68 0.55 -8.43
CA ALA A 26 -3.39 -0.85 -8.64
C ALA A 26 -1.89 -1.18 -8.49
N LEU A 27 -0.98 -0.26 -8.84
CA LEU A 27 0.45 -0.37 -8.54
C LEU A 27 0.72 -0.34 -7.03
N GLU A 28 0.04 0.55 -6.30
CA GLU A 28 0.10 0.63 -4.83
C GLU A 28 -0.35 -0.68 -4.19
N ALA A 29 -1.47 -1.25 -4.64
CA ALA A 29 -1.96 -2.55 -4.16
C ALA A 29 -0.98 -3.69 -4.46
N ALA A 30 -0.34 -3.66 -5.63
CA ALA A 30 0.70 -4.61 -6.03
C ALA A 30 1.93 -4.54 -5.11
N LEU A 31 2.44 -3.33 -4.85
CA LEU A 31 3.58 -3.08 -3.97
C LEU A 31 3.26 -3.46 -2.52
N ALA A 32 2.06 -3.12 -2.04
CA ALA A 32 1.58 -3.54 -0.72
C ALA A 32 1.54 -5.07 -0.60
N SER A 33 1.01 -5.76 -1.61
CA SER A 33 0.96 -7.23 -1.64
C SER A 33 2.36 -7.87 -1.63
N ALA A 34 3.28 -7.31 -2.41
CA ALA A 34 4.68 -7.76 -2.42
C ALA A 34 5.36 -7.55 -1.06
N THR A 35 5.11 -6.40 -0.43
CA THR A 35 5.64 -6.09 0.90
C THR A 35 5.09 -7.05 1.94
N ARG A 36 3.77 -7.30 1.97
CA ARG A 36 3.16 -8.32 2.86
C ARG A 36 3.83 -9.69 2.70
N LYS A 37 4.10 -10.11 1.46
CA LYS A 37 4.82 -11.37 1.18
C LYS A 37 6.27 -11.36 1.69
N LYS A 38 7.00 -10.24 1.57
CA LYS A 38 8.38 -10.10 2.07
C LYS A 38 8.44 -10.29 3.58
N TYR A 39 7.50 -9.70 4.31
CA TYR A 39 7.46 -9.81 5.77
C TYR A 39 6.90 -11.16 6.28
N ALA A 40 6.33 -12.00 5.39
CA ALA A 40 5.74 -13.30 5.72
C ALA A 40 4.74 -13.25 6.90
N MET A 41 4.13 -12.09 7.10
CA MET A 41 3.23 -11.79 8.21
C MET A 41 1.93 -11.24 7.65
N ASP A 42 0.83 -11.50 8.36
CA ASP A 42 -0.48 -10.98 8.00
C ASP A 42 -0.62 -9.51 8.43
N ILE A 43 0.26 -8.65 7.93
CA ILE A 43 0.24 -7.19 8.20
C ILE A 43 -0.67 -6.48 7.20
N ASP A 44 -1.22 -5.33 7.58
CA ASP A 44 -1.84 -4.41 6.63
C ASP A 44 -0.79 -3.41 6.15
N VAL A 45 -0.75 -3.21 4.83
CA VAL A 45 0.27 -2.37 4.19
C VAL A 45 -0.41 -1.47 3.19
N ARG A 46 -0.11 -0.18 3.29
CA ARG A 46 -0.49 0.84 2.33
C ARG A 46 0.76 1.38 1.66
N VAL A 47 0.71 1.51 0.35
CA VAL A 47 1.76 2.19 -0.41
C VAL A 47 1.13 3.45 -0.99
N VAL A 48 1.86 4.56 -0.94
CA VAL A 48 1.44 5.82 -1.55
C VAL A 48 2.51 6.21 -2.55
N ILE A 49 2.10 6.41 -3.80
CA ILE A 49 2.98 6.85 -4.89
C ILE A 49 2.77 8.34 -5.13
N ASP A 50 3.85 9.11 -5.09
CA ASP A 50 3.89 10.50 -5.53
C ASP A 50 3.80 10.55 -7.06
N ARG A 51 2.77 11.23 -7.57
CA ARG A 51 2.47 11.30 -9.00
C ARG A 51 3.40 12.24 -9.76
N GLU A 52 4.03 13.19 -9.06
CA GLU A 52 4.92 14.18 -9.69
C GLU A 52 6.36 13.67 -9.74
N THR A 53 6.81 13.04 -8.65
CA THR A 53 8.20 12.56 -8.56
C THR A 53 8.35 11.10 -8.95
N GLY A 54 7.28 10.31 -8.82
CA GLY A 54 7.29 8.85 -8.94
C GLY A 54 7.90 8.16 -7.71
N ASP A 55 8.22 8.90 -6.65
CA ASP A 55 8.65 8.30 -5.38
C ASP A 55 7.47 7.60 -4.72
N TYR A 56 7.76 6.62 -3.87
CA TYR A 56 6.71 5.90 -3.18
C TYR A 56 7.15 5.56 -1.76
N LYS A 57 6.18 5.60 -0.85
CA LYS A 57 6.36 5.29 0.56
C LYS A 57 5.47 4.14 0.95
N THR A 58 6.00 3.26 1.78
CA THR A 58 5.29 2.10 2.27
C THR A 58 5.03 2.27 3.75
N HIS A 59 3.77 2.14 4.13
CA HIS A 59 3.31 2.29 5.49
C HIS A 59 2.67 0.99 5.94
N ARG A 60 3.07 0.49 7.10
CA ARG A 60 2.30 -0.54 7.81
C ARG A 60 1.18 0.15 8.57
N ARG A 61 0.00 -0.47 8.60
CA ARG A 61 -1.16 0.08 9.29
C ARG A 61 -1.71 -0.85 10.33
N TRP A 62 -2.23 -0.26 11.40
CA TRP A 62 -3.00 -0.95 12.42
C TRP A 62 -4.32 -0.24 12.64
N GLU A 63 -5.40 -1.00 12.59
CA GLU A 63 -6.73 -0.56 12.99
C GLU A 63 -6.79 -0.44 14.51
N VAL A 64 -7.29 0.69 14.98
CA VAL A 64 -7.42 0.97 16.41
C VAL A 64 -8.76 0.43 16.90
N LEU A 65 -8.69 -0.48 17.87
CA LEU A 65 -9.85 -1.07 18.52
C LEU A 65 -9.97 -0.59 19.97
N GLU A 66 -11.13 -0.84 20.58
CA GLU A 66 -11.27 -0.73 22.03
C GLU A 66 -10.29 -1.68 22.72
N ASP A 67 -9.74 -1.29 23.86
CA ASP A 67 -8.70 -2.08 24.56
C ASP A 67 -9.21 -3.45 25.04
N ASP A 68 -10.52 -3.60 25.20
CA ASP A 68 -11.21 -4.82 25.59
C ASP A 68 -11.85 -5.57 24.41
N ALA A 69 -11.73 -5.06 23.18
CA ALA A 69 -12.21 -5.74 21.98
C ALA A 69 -11.32 -6.96 21.63
N GLU A 70 -11.95 -8.00 21.08
CA GLU A 70 -11.22 -9.16 20.57
C GLU A 70 -10.46 -8.79 19.29
N GLN A 71 -9.14 -8.98 19.29
CA GLN A 71 -8.31 -8.76 18.11
C GLN A 71 -8.37 -9.99 17.20
N GLU A 72 -9.21 -9.93 16.17
CA GLU A 72 -9.26 -10.95 15.11
C GLU A 72 -7.95 -11.03 14.31
N PHE A 73 -7.24 -9.90 14.20
CA PHE A 73 -5.98 -9.77 13.45
C PHE A 73 -4.90 -9.08 14.30
N PRO A 74 -4.19 -9.80 15.18
CA PRO A 74 -3.22 -9.22 16.11
C PRO A 74 -2.05 -8.45 15.46
N LEU A 75 -1.80 -8.69 14.16
CA LEU A 75 -0.75 -8.03 13.39
C LEU A 75 -1.23 -6.80 12.62
N ARG A 76 -2.54 -6.54 12.63
CA ARG A 76 -3.23 -5.43 11.93
C ARG A 76 -4.12 -4.62 12.85
N GLN A 77 -4.23 -5.00 14.11
CA GLN A 77 -5.10 -4.36 15.09
C GLN A 77 -4.28 -4.02 16.32
N MET A 78 -4.64 -2.93 16.99
CA MET A 78 -4.04 -2.51 18.24
C MET A 78 -5.08 -1.84 19.14
N GLY A 79 -4.86 -1.92 20.46
CA GLY A 79 -5.72 -1.24 21.42
C GLY A 79 -5.53 0.27 21.39
N LEU A 80 -6.59 1.02 21.68
CA LEU A 80 -6.58 2.48 21.77
C LEU A 80 -5.47 3.01 22.70
N SER A 81 -5.23 2.35 23.82
CA SER A 81 -4.19 2.76 24.76
C SER A 81 -2.80 2.72 24.13
N ALA A 82 -2.49 1.67 23.35
CA ALA A 82 -1.22 1.55 22.63
C ALA A 82 -1.14 2.55 21.46
N ALA A 83 -2.25 2.76 20.74
CA ALA A 83 -2.29 3.69 19.62
C ALA A 83 -2.08 5.14 20.06
N GLY A 84 -2.62 5.50 21.23
CA GLY A 84 -2.54 6.83 21.81
C GLY A 84 -1.17 7.22 22.38
N GLU A 85 -0.24 6.28 22.57
CA GLU A 85 1.12 6.60 23.03
C GLU A 85 1.89 7.42 21.98
N ASP A 86 1.84 7.00 20.72
CA ASP A 86 2.53 7.67 19.61
C ASP A 86 1.64 8.69 18.88
N ASN A 87 0.31 8.53 18.94
CA ASN A 87 -0.65 9.37 18.23
C ASN A 87 -1.71 9.95 19.17
N PRO A 88 -1.38 11.01 19.93
CA PRO A 88 -2.33 11.64 20.85
C PRO A 88 -3.51 12.25 20.07
N GLY A 89 -4.66 11.60 20.14
CA GLY A 89 -5.89 12.01 19.44
C GLY A 89 -6.49 10.94 18.53
N VAL A 90 -5.82 9.80 18.37
CA VAL A 90 -6.39 8.64 17.65
C VAL A 90 -7.63 8.11 18.34
N GLN A 91 -8.61 7.68 17.56
CA GLN A 91 -9.89 7.15 18.05
C GLN A 91 -10.07 5.70 17.61
N VAL A 92 -11.00 5.01 18.25
CA VAL A 92 -11.42 3.67 17.82
C VAL A 92 -12.00 3.75 16.41
N GLY A 93 -11.57 2.84 15.54
CA GLY A 93 -11.91 2.81 14.12
C GLY A 93 -10.93 3.58 13.23
N ASP A 94 -9.99 4.34 13.80
CA ASP A 94 -8.91 4.96 13.04
C ASP A 94 -7.81 3.96 12.68
N TYR A 95 -6.89 4.39 11.81
CA TYR A 95 -5.69 3.64 11.48
C TYR A 95 -4.44 4.42 11.92
N VAL A 96 -3.56 3.75 12.65
CA VAL A 96 -2.20 4.21 12.90
C VAL A 96 -1.29 3.69 11.80
N GLU A 97 -0.41 4.54 11.29
CA GLU A 97 0.51 4.20 10.20
C GLU A 97 1.97 4.36 10.66
N GLU A 98 2.82 3.38 10.34
CA GLU A 98 4.28 3.43 10.54
C GLU A 98 4.98 3.28 9.19
N GLU A 99 5.94 4.16 8.90
CA GLU A 99 6.74 4.06 7.67
C GLU A 99 7.72 2.87 7.78
N ILE A 100 7.65 1.96 6.81
CA ILE A 100 8.51 0.78 6.73
C ILE A 100 9.35 0.77 5.46
N GLU A 101 10.36 -0.09 5.42
CA GLU A 101 11.22 -0.24 4.25
C GLU A 101 10.41 -0.67 3.02
N SER A 102 10.39 0.22 2.02
CA SER A 102 9.74 -0.05 0.75
C SER A 102 10.50 -1.10 -0.04
N VAL A 103 9.78 -2.04 -0.67
CA VAL A 103 10.40 -3.01 -1.58
C VAL A 103 10.85 -2.30 -2.85
N GLU A 104 12.04 -2.63 -3.36
CA GLU A 104 12.55 -2.03 -4.59
C GLU A 104 11.63 -2.31 -5.79
N PHE A 105 11.18 -1.23 -6.44
CA PHE A 105 10.29 -1.27 -7.60
C PHE A 105 10.88 -2.16 -8.69
N GLY A 106 12.17 -2.02 -9.04
CA GLY A 106 12.78 -2.73 -10.17
C GLY A 106 12.59 -4.25 -10.19
N ARG A 107 12.52 -4.94 -9.03
CA ARG A 107 12.31 -6.40 -8.97
C ARG A 107 10.83 -6.81 -8.99
N ILE A 108 9.94 -5.96 -8.52
CA ILE A 108 8.50 -6.23 -8.39
C ILE A 108 7.70 -5.66 -9.57
N ALA A 109 8.17 -4.56 -10.15
CA ALA A 109 7.50 -3.66 -11.08
C ALA A 109 6.97 -4.37 -12.32
N ALA A 110 7.84 -5.02 -13.08
CA ALA A 110 7.46 -5.56 -14.38
C ALA A 110 6.41 -6.68 -14.25
N GLN A 111 6.51 -7.51 -13.20
CA GLN A 111 5.56 -8.60 -12.98
C GLN A 111 4.26 -8.10 -12.36
N ALA A 112 4.33 -7.23 -11.35
CA ALA A 112 3.17 -6.76 -10.64
C ALA A 112 2.36 -5.76 -11.46
N ALA A 113 3.01 -4.81 -12.15
CA ALA A 113 2.35 -3.90 -13.08
C ALA A 113 1.67 -4.67 -14.21
N LYS A 114 2.37 -5.62 -14.85
CA LYS A 114 1.78 -6.47 -15.88
C LYS A 114 0.56 -7.26 -15.36
N GLN A 115 0.65 -7.81 -14.16
CA GLN A 115 -0.46 -8.56 -13.57
C GLN A 115 -1.66 -7.66 -13.29
N VAL A 116 -1.42 -6.48 -12.72
CA VAL A 116 -2.42 -5.44 -12.46
C VAL A 116 -3.13 -5.00 -13.74
N ILE A 117 -2.37 -4.72 -14.79
CA ILE A 117 -2.89 -4.33 -16.11
C ILE A 117 -3.76 -5.45 -16.68
N VAL A 118 -3.29 -6.70 -16.62
CA VAL A 118 -4.03 -7.86 -17.16
C VAL A 118 -5.31 -8.14 -16.36
N GLN A 119 -5.32 -7.89 -15.06
CA GLN A 119 -6.51 -8.04 -14.23
C GLN A 119 -7.54 -6.95 -14.54
N LYS A 120 -7.13 -5.68 -14.64
CA LYS A 120 -8.07 -4.57 -14.88
C LYS A 120 -8.60 -4.47 -16.30
N VAL A 121 -7.88 -4.96 -17.31
CA VAL A 121 -8.37 -5.03 -18.71
C VAL A 121 -9.41 -6.16 -18.91
N ARG A 122 -9.53 -7.10 -17.95
CA ARG A 122 -10.47 -8.23 -18.01
C ARG A 122 -11.78 -8.00 -17.24
N GLU A 123 -11.85 -6.98 -16.41
CA GLU A 123 -13.10 -6.46 -15.83
C GLU A 123 -13.79 -5.52 -16.82
#